data_AF-A0A534Q094-F1
#
_entry.id   AF-A0A534Q094-F1
#
_cell.length_a   1.000
_cell.length_b   1.000
_cell.length_c   1.000
_cell.angle_alpha   90.00
_cell.angle_beta   90.00
_cell.angle_gamma   90.00
#
_symmetry.space_group_name_H-M   'P 1'
#
loop_
_entity.id
_entity.type
_entity.pdbx_description
1 polymer ?
#
loop_
_entity_poly.entity_id
_entity_poly.type
_entity_poly.pdbx_seq_one_letter_code
_entity_poly.pdbx_strand_id
1 'polypeptide(L)'
;MTASGHRWALVLPTVALVAALGTPTAAPAGIAKRCAVAKLRAAAKQNAANLRCHWRALVKGTAVDPTCLGAAKAKFLASFRRIEARGGCATVDDAGSVEASVDACVGLLVSALPSNPMTTTTTTSPICATMSTTTTTTTTSMPGGTTTTAPPSAVCSSIGGSCGQCGSGQCVAPIPGIPIGACVEPVALASCPGGQPDCGPDEVCVSEGSGSFHCYALCF
;
A
#
# COMPACT_ATOMS: atom_id res chain seq x y z
N MET A 1 -27.40 56.88 -56.95
CA MET A 1 -26.97 56.00 -58.05
C MET A 1 -25.53 55.61 -57.78
N THR A 2 -25.07 54.39 -57.59
CA THR A 2 -25.61 53.02 -57.66
C THR A 2 -24.58 52.14 -56.97
N ALA A 3 -25.04 51.07 -56.34
CA ALA A 3 -24.29 50.06 -55.61
C ALA A 3 -23.30 49.26 -56.47
N SER A 4 -22.25 48.71 -55.86
CA SER A 4 -21.49 47.48 -56.23
C SER A 4 -20.34 47.34 -55.20
N GLY A 5 -20.25 46.35 -54.29
CA GLY A 5 -20.51 44.93 -54.44
C GLY A 5 -19.18 44.17 -54.60
N HIS A 6 -18.36 44.05 -53.55
CA HIS A 6 -17.16 43.19 -53.57
C HIS A 6 -17.16 42.26 -52.34
N ARG A 7 -17.76 41.09 -52.54
CA ARG A 7 -17.71 39.94 -51.62
C ARG A 7 -16.41 39.19 -51.90
N TRP A 8 -15.35 39.41 -51.13
CA TRP A 8 -14.15 38.55 -51.17
C TRP A 8 -14.10 37.69 -49.92
N ALA A 9 -14.26 36.39 -50.15
CA ALA A 9 -14.35 35.36 -49.15
C ALA A 9 -13.04 35.20 -48.39
N LEU A 10 -13.14 35.18 -47.07
CA LEU A 10 -12.13 34.68 -46.14
C LEU A 10 -11.82 33.21 -46.47
N VAL A 11 -10.57 32.91 -46.78
CA VAL A 11 -10.04 31.54 -46.76
C VAL A 11 -8.92 31.51 -45.72
N LEU A 12 -9.26 31.11 -44.49
CA LEU A 12 -8.32 30.81 -43.42
C LEU A 12 -7.61 29.48 -43.74
N PRO A 13 -6.27 29.41 -43.78
CA PRO A 13 -5.59 28.12 -43.88
C PRO A 13 -5.67 27.43 -42.51
N THR A 14 -6.36 26.29 -42.47
CA THR A 14 -6.35 25.38 -41.31
C THR A 14 -4.95 24.79 -41.14
N VAL A 15 -4.17 25.33 -40.21
CA VAL A 15 -2.94 24.69 -39.73
C VAL A 15 -3.37 23.46 -38.93
N ALA A 16 -3.22 22.28 -39.51
CA ALA A 16 -3.39 21.02 -38.81
C ALA A 16 -2.26 20.84 -37.79
N LEU A 17 -2.54 21.17 -36.53
CA LEU A 17 -1.69 20.82 -35.39
C LEU A 17 -1.77 19.31 -35.18
N VAL A 18 -0.82 18.57 -35.74
CA VAL A 18 -0.63 17.15 -35.43
C VAL A 18 0.00 17.07 -34.03
N ALA A 19 -0.84 17.01 -33.00
CA ALA A 19 -0.41 16.66 -31.66
C ALA A 19 0.06 15.20 -31.68
N ALA A 20 1.37 15.00 -31.76
CA ALA A 20 1.99 13.70 -31.56
C ALA A 20 1.70 13.25 -30.12
N LEU A 21 0.71 12.37 -29.96
CA LEU A 21 0.52 11.60 -28.73
C LEU A 21 1.76 10.73 -28.56
N GLY A 22 2.71 11.20 -27.74
CA GLY A 22 3.83 10.39 -27.30
C GLY A 22 3.29 9.17 -26.56
N THR A 23 3.30 8.01 -27.21
CA THR A 23 3.00 6.75 -26.54
C THR A 23 4.01 6.56 -25.40
N PRO A 24 3.59 6.31 -24.16
CA PRO A 24 4.51 5.99 -23.09
C PRO A 24 5.22 4.69 -23.48
N THR A 25 6.44 4.79 -24.00
CA THR A 25 7.32 3.63 -24.16
C THR A 25 7.55 3.07 -22.77
N ALA A 26 6.91 1.93 -22.48
CA ALA A 26 7.15 1.17 -21.27
C ALA A 26 8.65 0.98 -21.12
N ALA A 27 9.21 1.55 -20.05
CA ALA A 27 10.63 1.40 -19.78
C ALA A 27 10.96 -0.10 -19.69
N PRO A 28 12.09 -0.55 -20.25
CA PRO A 28 12.49 -1.95 -20.12
C PRO A 28 12.48 -2.32 -18.64
N ALA A 29 11.90 -3.48 -18.31
CA ALA A 29 11.51 -3.83 -16.94
C ALA A 29 12.64 -3.64 -15.91
N GLY A 30 13.90 -3.87 -16.30
CA GLY A 30 15.07 -3.64 -15.45
C GLY A 30 15.31 -2.17 -15.05
N ILE A 31 15.01 -1.20 -15.93
CA ILE A 31 15.17 0.23 -15.64
C ILE A 31 14.06 0.73 -14.71
N ALA A 32 12.82 0.30 -14.97
CA ALA A 32 11.69 0.60 -14.09
C ALA A 32 11.93 0.12 -12.65
N LYS A 33 12.45 -1.10 -12.48
CA LYS A 33 12.82 -1.64 -11.17
C LYS A 33 13.92 -0.81 -10.48
N ARG A 34 14.96 -0.38 -11.21
CA ARG A 34 16.02 0.48 -10.65
C ARG A 34 15.49 1.83 -10.19
N CYS A 35 14.57 2.44 -10.94
CA CYS A 35 13.91 3.67 -10.50
C CYS A 35 13.08 3.44 -9.22
N ALA A 36 12.25 2.40 -9.18
CA ALA A 36 11.44 2.07 -8.01
C ALA A 36 12.30 1.86 -6.75
N VAL A 37 13.43 1.14 -6.87
CA VAL A 37 14.40 0.96 -5.78
C VAL A 37 14.99 2.31 -5.34
N ALA A 38 15.31 3.22 -6.28
CA ALA A 38 15.83 4.53 -5.93
C ALA A 38 14.79 5.40 -5.19
N LYS A 39 13.52 5.36 -5.63
CA LYS A 39 12.40 6.05 -4.96
C LYS A 39 12.18 5.51 -3.55
N LEU A 40 12.14 4.18 -3.38
CA LEU A 40 12.06 3.54 -2.06
C LEU A 40 13.21 3.94 -1.13
N ARG A 41 14.44 4.00 -1.65
CA ARG A 41 15.60 4.47 -0.87
C ARG A 41 15.47 5.94 -0.46
N ALA A 42 14.87 6.80 -1.30
CA ALA A 42 14.60 8.19 -0.94
C ALA A 42 13.54 8.29 0.16
N ALA A 43 12.45 7.53 0.05
CA ALA A 43 11.40 7.44 1.07
C ALA A 43 11.95 6.95 2.43
N ALA A 44 12.75 5.89 2.43
CA ALA A 44 13.39 5.38 3.64
C ALA A 44 14.30 6.43 4.32
N LYS A 45 15.02 7.23 3.52
CA LYS A 45 15.85 8.33 4.04
C LYS A 45 15.01 9.46 4.65
N GLN A 46 13.87 9.80 4.05
CA GLN A 46 12.93 10.76 4.64
C GLN A 46 12.42 10.26 5.98
N ASN A 47 11.92 9.02 6.03
CA ASN A 47 11.39 8.42 7.26
C ASN A 47 12.44 8.46 8.38
N ALA A 48 13.67 7.99 8.09
CA ALA A 48 14.77 8.03 9.04
C ALA A 48 15.13 9.47 9.49
N ALA A 49 15.06 10.46 8.60
CA ALA A 49 15.31 11.86 8.95
C ALA A 49 14.20 12.43 9.84
N ASN A 50 12.92 12.16 9.53
CA ASN A 50 11.78 12.57 10.34
C ASN A 50 11.87 11.97 11.74
N LEU A 51 12.07 10.65 11.86
CA LEU A 51 12.23 9.98 13.16
C LEU A 51 13.41 10.53 13.96
N ARG A 52 14.51 10.95 13.32
CA ARG A 52 15.62 11.64 13.99
C ARG A 52 15.21 13.01 14.54
N CYS A 53 14.36 13.76 13.83
CA CYS A 53 13.81 15.02 14.33
C CYS A 53 12.98 14.79 15.60
N HIS A 54 12.08 13.79 15.57
CA HIS A 54 11.29 13.39 16.73
C HIS A 54 12.17 12.93 17.90
N TRP A 55 13.11 12.02 17.65
CA TRP A 55 14.04 11.55 18.67
C TRP A 55 14.81 12.69 19.35
N ARG A 56 15.32 13.66 18.59
CA ARG A 56 15.99 14.84 19.17
C ARG A 56 15.07 15.69 20.04
N ALA A 57 13.81 15.83 19.65
CA ALA A 57 12.81 16.55 20.41
C ALA A 57 12.51 15.83 21.75
N LEU A 58 12.38 14.50 21.70
CA LEU A 58 12.19 13.65 22.87
C LEU A 58 13.36 13.75 23.86
N VAL A 59 14.59 13.63 23.38
CA VAL A 59 15.80 13.73 24.23
C VAL A 59 15.90 15.10 24.91
N LYS A 60 15.48 16.17 24.23
CA LYS A 60 15.52 17.54 24.76
C LYS A 60 14.29 17.93 25.59
N GLY A 61 13.23 17.13 25.59
CA GLY A 61 11.94 17.50 26.17
C GLY A 61 11.29 18.71 25.49
N THR A 62 11.56 18.94 24.20
CA THR A 62 11.04 20.07 23.44
C THR A 62 10.05 19.63 22.38
N ALA A 63 9.29 20.58 21.82
CA ALA A 63 8.52 20.34 20.60
C ALA A 63 9.45 19.99 19.42
N VAL A 64 8.91 19.26 18.44
CA VAL A 64 9.64 18.90 17.21
C VAL A 64 9.92 20.15 16.40
N ASP A 65 11.17 20.30 15.95
CA ASP A 65 11.60 21.43 15.14
C ASP A 65 11.00 21.33 13.71
N PRO A 66 10.13 22.27 13.30
CA PRO A 66 9.52 22.25 11.98
C PRO A 66 10.54 22.43 10.85
N THR A 67 11.68 23.09 11.11
CA THR A 67 12.76 23.26 10.12
C THR A 67 13.50 21.95 9.87
N CYS A 68 13.61 21.08 10.88
CA CYS A 68 14.17 19.73 10.75
C CYS A 68 13.31 18.87 9.82
N LEU A 69 11.99 18.85 10.03
CA LEU A 69 11.03 18.15 9.17
C LEU A 69 11.02 18.74 7.75
N GLY A 70 10.98 20.07 7.63
CA GLY A 70 11.04 20.75 6.34
C GLY A 70 12.31 20.43 5.54
N ALA A 71 13.46 20.32 6.20
CA ALA A 71 14.71 19.94 5.56
C ALA A 71 14.71 18.48 5.08
N ALA A 72 14.07 17.57 5.81
CA ALA A 72 13.90 16.17 5.39
C ALA A 72 13.01 16.08 4.14
N LYS A 73 11.86 16.77 4.14
CA LYS A 73 10.95 16.89 2.99
C LYS A 73 11.65 17.47 1.76
N ALA A 74 12.38 18.57 1.91
CA ALA A 74 13.08 19.21 0.81
C ALA A 74 14.11 18.27 0.14
N LYS A 75 14.88 17.51 0.93
CA LYS A 75 15.85 16.51 0.42
C LYS A 75 15.17 15.35 -0.28
N PHE A 76 14.02 14.91 0.22
CA PHE A 76 13.20 13.89 -0.40
C PHE A 76 12.69 14.31 -1.78
N LEU A 77 12.04 15.48 -1.86
CA LEU A 77 11.50 16.01 -3.12
C LEU A 77 12.61 16.24 -4.16
N ALA A 78 13.76 16.77 -3.74
CA ALA A 78 14.92 16.92 -4.61
C ALA A 78 15.45 15.56 -5.12
N SER A 79 15.40 14.52 -4.28
CA SER A 79 15.81 13.17 -4.67
C SER A 79 14.86 12.57 -5.70
N PHE A 80 13.55 12.70 -5.51
CA PHE A 80 12.53 12.24 -6.47
C PHE A 80 12.70 12.92 -7.83
N ARG A 81 12.78 14.25 -7.85
CA ARG A 81 13.05 15.02 -9.08
C ARG A 81 14.31 14.52 -9.80
N ARG A 82 15.39 14.27 -9.08
CA ARG A 82 16.65 13.76 -9.67
C ARG A 82 16.52 12.32 -10.18
N ILE A 83 15.75 11.47 -9.51
CA ILE A 83 15.52 10.09 -9.93
C ILE A 83 14.69 10.07 -11.21
N GLU A 84 13.61 10.83 -11.26
CA GLU A 84 12.71 10.89 -12.42
C GLU A 84 13.35 11.57 -13.63
N ALA A 85 14.17 12.60 -13.41
CA ALA A 85 14.94 13.25 -14.48
C ALA A 85 15.93 12.30 -15.20
N ARG A 86 16.31 11.17 -14.58
CA ARG A 86 17.12 10.14 -15.25
C ARG A 86 16.31 9.30 -16.25
N GLY A 87 14.98 9.35 -16.17
CA GLY A 87 14.07 8.61 -17.02
C GLY A 87 13.95 7.12 -16.65
N GLY A 88 13.03 6.44 -17.34
CA GLY A 88 12.82 5.00 -17.23
C GLY A 88 12.08 4.54 -15.97
N CYS A 89 11.48 5.46 -15.22
CA CYS A 89 10.54 5.13 -14.16
C CYS A 89 9.20 4.66 -14.73
N ALA A 90 8.58 3.67 -14.09
CA ALA A 90 7.22 3.25 -14.45
C ALA A 90 6.17 4.30 -14.07
N THR A 91 6.42 5.05 -12.99
CA THR A 91 5.60 6.16 -12.50
C THR A 91 6.45 7.41 -12.39
N VAL A 92 5.84 8.58 -12.60
CA VAL A 92 6.45 9.90 -12.41
C VAL A 92 5.48 10.80 -11.64
N ASP A 93 6.00 11.81 -10.95
CA ASP A 93 5.22 12.76 -10.14
C ASP A 93 4.44 12.12 -8.97
N ASP A 94 4.95 11.00 -8.45
CA ASP A 94 4.38 10.25 -7.31
C ASP A 94 5.00 10.67 -5.96
N ALA A 95 5.83 11.71 -5.94
CA ALA A 95 6.53 12.18 -4.74
C ALA A 95 5.57 12.51 -3.60
N GLY A 96 4.47 13.23 -3.87
CA GLY A 96 3.50 13.63 -2.85
C GLY A 96 2.78 12.43 -2.20
N SER A 97 2.39 11.43 -2.98
CA SER A 97 1.74 10.22 -2.47
C SER A 97 2.68 9.38 -1.60
N VAL A 98 3.95 9.25 -2.03
CA VAL A 98 4.97 8.56 -1.24
C VAL A 98 5.31 9.34 0.03
N GLU A 99 5.39 10.67 -0.05
CA GLU A 99 5.62 11.54 1.12
C GLU A 99 4.53 11.35 2.17
N ALA A 100 3.26 11.40 1.77
CA ALA A 100 2.12 11.19 2.66
C ALA A 100 2.18 9.82 3.36
N SER A 101 2.62 8.78 2.64
CA SER A 101 2.80 7.44 3.20
C SER A 101 3.93 7.39 4.23
N VAL A 102 5.03 8.11 3.99
CA VAL A 102 6.14 8.25 4.94
C VAL A 102 5.68 8.99 6.19
N ASP A 103 4.98 10.11 6.03
CA ASP A 103 4.53 10.92 7.16
C ASP A 103 3.50 10.17 8.02
N ALA A 104 2.60 9.39 7.40
CA ALA A 104 1.70 8.50 8.12
C ALA A 104 2.46 7.45 8.95
N CYS A 105 3.49 6.81 8.38
CA CYS A 105 4.33 5.85 9.10
C CYS A 105 5.06 6.49 10.30
N VAL A 106 5.62 7.68 10.12
CA VAL A 106 6.23 8.45 11.20
C VAL A 106 5.22 8.75 12.30
N GLY A 107 4.02 9.21 11.93
CA GLY A 107 2.94 9.51 12.88
C GLY A 107 2.54 8.30 13.73
N LEU A 108 2.44 7.11 13.13
CA LEU A 108 2.15 5.87 13.84
C LEU A 108 3.27 5.53 14.86
N LEU A 109 4.53 5.59 14.44
CA LEU A 109 5.67 5.28 15.31
C LEU A 109 5.80 6.25 16.49
N VAL A 110 5.59 7.54 16.23
CA VAL A 110 5.65 8.58 17.28
C VAL A 110 4.50 8.42 18.26
N SER A 111 3.30 8.07 17.78
CA SER A 111 2.13 7.85 18.64
C SER A 111 2.26 6.58 19.50
N ALA A 112 2.95 5.55 19.01
CA ALA A 112 3.20 4.32 19.75
C ALA A 112 4.24 4.47 20.88
N LEU A 113 5.02 5.55 20.90
CA LEU A 113 6.10 5.81 21.85
C LEU A 113 5.87 7.10 22.65
N PRO A 114 4.84 7.16 23.52
CA PRO A 114 4.56 8.34 24.32
C PRO A 114 5.70 8.62 25.32
N SER A 115 6.12 9.88 25.41
CA SER A 115 7.24 10.33 26.25
C SER A 115 6.86 10.85 27.63
N ASN A 116 5.61 10.66 28.06
CA ASN A 116 5.11 11.11 29.36
C ASN A 116 4.45 9.93 30.10
N PRO A 117 4.68 9.73 31.41
CA PRO A 117 3.87 8.81 32.17
C PRO A 117 2.45 9.40 32.31
N MET A 118 1.45 8.59 31.98
CA MET A 118 0.02 8.84 32.15
C MET A 118 -0.62 9.75 31.09
N THR A 119 -1.06 9.14 29.99
CA THR A 119 -2.47 9.12 29.61
C THR A 119 -2.70 7.85 28.78
N THR A 120 -3.29 6.83 29.39
CA THR A 120 -3.68 5.60 28.68
C THR A 120 -4.88 5.93 27.80
N THR A 121 -4.63 6.36 26.56
CA THR A 121 -5.67 6.49 25.55
C THR A 121 -5.58 5.27 24.65
N THR A 122 -6.45 4.28 24.89
CA THR A 122 -6.59 3.10 24.03
C THR A 122 -7.13 3.54 22.68
N THR A 123 -6.23 3.94 21.77
CA THR A 123 -6.58 4.28 20.39
C THR A 123 -6.21 3.09 19.53
N THR A 124 -7.22 2.27 19.21
CA THR A 124 -7.11 1.20 18.23
C THR A 124 -7.03 1.83 16.83
N SER A 125 -5.84 2.29 16.44
CA SER A 125 -5.58 2.79 15.09
C SER A 125 -5.14 1.64 14.19
N PRO A 126 -5.65 1.56 12.94
CA PRO A 126 -5.26 0.53 12.00
C PRO A 126 -3.77 0.65 11.66
N ILE A 127 -3.11 -0.50 11.64
CA ILE A 127 -1.75 -0.67 11.14
C ILE A 127 -1.77 -0.30 9.65
N CYS A 128 -0.86 0.58 9.23
CA CYS A 128 -0.52 0.95 7.85
C CYS A 128 -1.56 0.56 6.78
N ALA A 129 -2.42 1.50 6.40
CA ALA A 129 -3.47 1.29 5.39
C ALA A 129 -2.91 0.65 4.11
N THR A 130 -3.20 -0.65 3.92
CA THR A 130 -3.33 -1.23 2.59
C THR A 130 -4.46 -0.48 1.90
N MET A 131 -4.23 -0.04 0.66
CA MET A 131 -5.20 0.71 -0.13
C MET A 131 -6.61 0.12 -0.01
N SER A 132 -7.55 0.87 0.57
CA SER A 132 -8.97 0.53 0.52
C SER A 132 -9.45 0.73 -0.92
N THR A 133 -9.46 -0.32 -1.72
CA THR A 133 -10.24 -0.36 -2.94
C THR A 133 -11.71 -0.39 -2.54
N THR A 134 -12.40 0.74 -2.69
CA THR A 134 -13.85 0.81 -2.50
C THR A 134 -14.52 0.09 -3.66
N THR A 135 -14.76 -1.21 -3.52
CA THR A 135 -15.60 -1.95 -4.47
C THR A 135 -17.07 -1.62 -4.15
N THR A 136 -17.69 -0.79 -4.99
CA THR A 136 -19.11 -0.48 -4.88
C THR A 136 -19.93 -1.68 -5.40
N THR A 137 -20.43 -2.51 -4.50
CA THR A 137 -21.35 -3.60 -4.84
C THR A 137 -22.77 -3.04 -4.94
N THR A 138 -23.32 -2.96 -6.15
CA THR A 138 -24.72 -2.61 -6.38
C THR A 138 -25.56 -3.88 -6.24
N THR A 139 -26.34 -4.00 -5.15
CA THR A 139 -27.27 -5.12 -4.93
C THR A 139 -28.65 -4.77 -5.48
N THR A 140 -29.04 -5.41 -6.57
CA THR A 140 -30.40 -5.38 -7.10
C THR A 140 -31.19 -6.50 -6.45
N SER A 141 -32.22 -6.16 -5.67
CA SER A 141 -33.12 -7.13 -5.01
C SER A 141 -34.16 -7.66 -6.00
N MET A 142 -34.20 -8.98 -6.18
CA MET A 142 -35.39 -9.72 -6.65
C MET A 142 -35.91 -10.59 -5.49
N PRO A 143 -37.23 -10.74 -5.31
CA PRO A 143 -37.79 -11.62 -4.30
C PRO A 143 -37.97 -13.05 -4.86
N GLY A 144 -37.44 -14.04 -4.14
CA GLY A 144 -37.77 -15.45 -4.33
C GLY A 144 -36.60 -16.33 -4.78
N GLY A 145 -35.88 -16.90 -3.81
CA GLY A 145 -34.86 -17.91 -4.05
C GLY A 145 -34.10 -18.22 -2.77
N THR A 146 -34.41 -19.33 -2.11
CA THR A 146 -33.59 -19.88 -1.03
C THR A 146 -32.25 -20.32 -1.59
N THR A 147 -31.20 -19.57 -1.30
CA THR A 147 -29.81 -20.03 -1.45
C THR A 147 -28.98 -19.41 -0.35
N THR A 148 -28.48 -20.26 0.54
CA THR A 148 -27.57 -19.91 1.63
C THR A 148 -26.22 -19.49 1.03
N THR A 149 -25.89 -18.21 1.07
CA THR A 149 -24.50 -17.75 0.91
C THR A 149 -24.30 -16.47 1.71
N ALA A 150 -24.19 -16.63 3.03
CA ALA A 150 -23.49 -15.66 3.86
C ALA A 150 -21.98 -15.82 3.59
N PRO A 151 -21.19 -14.74 3.52
CA PRO A 151 -19.74 -14.84 3.45
C PRO A 151 -19.21 -15.15 4.86
N PRO A 152 -18.49 -16.25 5.11
CA PRO A 152 -17.65 -16.31 6.29
C PRO A 152 -16.30 -15.65 5.90
N SER A 153 -15.89 -14.51 6.45
CA SER A 153 -15.65 -14.10 7.84
C SER A 153 -14.51 -14.84 8.56
N ALA A 154 -13.62 -15.53 7.84
CA ALA A 154 -12.36 -16.06 8.39
C ALA A 154 -11.10 -15.24 8.03
N VAL A 155 -11.27 -13.95 7.74
CA VAL A 155 -10.17 -13.05 7.40
C VAL A 155 -9.67 -12.32 8.64
N CYS A 156 -8.44 -12.63 9.08
CA CYS A 156 -7.83 -11.94 10.22
C CYS A 156 -7.09 -10.66 9.82
N SER A 157 -7.18 -9.65 10.69
CA SER A 157 -6.37 -8.43 10.59
C SER A 157 -5.04 -8.46 11.37
N SER A 158 -4.88 -9.38 12.34
CA SER A 158 -3.71 -9.42 13.24
C SER A 158 -3.07 -10.81 13.30
N ILE A 159 -1.78 -10.93 12.98
CA ILE A 159 -1.00 -12.18 13.08
C ILE A 159 -0.89 -12.59 14.56
N GLY A 160 -1.12 -13.86 14.86
CA GLY A 160 -1.07 -14.41 16.23
C GLY A 160 -2.31 -14.11 17.09
N GLY A 161 -3.33 -13.44 16.53
CA GLY A 161 -4.62 -13.24 17.19
C GLY A 161 -5.51 -14.49 17.17
N SER A 162 -6.55 -14.49 18.01
CA SER A 162 -7.61 -15.48 17.94
C SER A 162 -8.53 -15.21 16.76
N CYS A 163 -8.84 -16.28 16.03
CA CYS A 163 -9.69 -16.26 14.86
C CYS A 163 -11.18 -16.27 15.19
N GLY A 164 -11.72 -15.17 15.73
CA GLY A 164 -13.18 -14.93 15.82
C GLY A 164 -14.08 -16.18 15.96
N GLN A 165 -14.95 -16.43 14.98
CA GLN A 165 -15.91 -17.55 14.95
C GLN A 165 -15.27 -18.94 14.76
N CYS A 166 -13.98 -19.03 14.42
CA CYS A 166 -13.23 -20.28 14.19
C CYS A 166 -12.53 -20.79 15.47
N GLY A 167 -13.20 -20.70 16.63
CA GLY A 167 -12.72 -21.28 17.89
C GLY A 167 -11.33 -20.79 18.33
N SER A 168 -10.47 -21.73 18.76
CA SER A 168 -9.09 -21.48 19.24
C SER A 168 -8.05 -21.38 18.11
N GLY A 169 -8.46 -21.11 16.87
CA GLY A 169 -7.56 -20.93 15.73
C GLY A 169 -6.65 -19.71 15.88
N GLN A 170 -5.45 -19.80 15.31
CA GLN A 170 -4.47 -18.70 15.27
C GLN A 170 -4.35 -18.13 13.86
N CYS A 171 -4.26 -16.80 13.77
CA CYS A 171 -4.04 -16.11 12.51
C CYS A 171 -2.56 -16.23 12.09
N VAL A 172 -2.29 -16.79 10.91
CA VAL A 172 -0.91 -16.92 10.37
C VAL A 172 -0.63 -15.84 9.32
N ALA A 173 0.65 -15.50 9.17
CA ALA A 173 1.16 -14.47 8.27
C ALA A 173 0.67 -14.63 6.81
N PRO A 174 0.59 -13.54 6.02
CA PRO A 174 0.12 -13.59 4.64
C PRO A 174 1.00 -14.53 3.79
N ILE A 175 0.33 -15.51 3.18
CA ILE A 175 0.90 -16.44 2.21
C ILE A 175 1.16 -15.66 0.91
N PRO A 176 2.27 -15.88 0.18
CA PRO A 176 2.49 -15.24 -1.11
C PRO A 176 1.31 -15.48 -2.06
N GLY A 177 0.56 -14.42 -2.36
CA GLY A 177 -0.64 -14.45 -3.21
C GLY A 177 -1.94 -14.07 -2.50
N ILE A 178 -1.97 -14.04 -1.16
CA ILE A 178 -3.15 -13.64 -0.38
C ILE A 178 -2.77 -12.44 0.51
N PRO A 179 -3.36 -11.25 0.30
CA PRO A 179 -2.98 -10.02 1.01
C PRO A 179 -3.45 -9.98 2.47
N ILE A 180 -4.19 -11.01 2.91
CA ILE A 180 -4.86 -11.10 4.21
C ILE A 180 -4.46 -12.41 4.90
N GLY A 181 -4.31 -12.37 6.23
CA GLY A 181 -3.92 -13.55 7.02
C GLY A 181 -5.03 -14.61 7.04
N ALA A 182 -4.63 -15.89 7.04
CA ALA A 182 -5.55 -17.02 7.09
C ALA A 182 -5.71 -17.53 8.53
N CYS A 183 -6.91 -18.02 8.84
CA CYS A 183 -7.22 -18.69 10.09
C CYS A 183 -6.87 -20.16 10.03
N VAL A 184 -6.01 -20.57 10.96
CA VAL A 184 -5.47 -21.92 11.03
C VAL A 184 -5.92 -22.55 12.36
N GLU A 185 -6.57 -23.71 12.30
CA GLU A 185 -6.90 -24.46 13.52
C GLU A 185 -5.62 -24.96 14.20
N PRO A 186 -5.58 -25.07 15.54
CA PRO A 186 -4.35 -25.42 16.27
C PRO A 186 -3.94 -26.90 16.15
N VAL A 187 -4.62 -27.70 15.34
CA VAL A 187 -4.37 -29.15 15.21
C VAL A 187 -3.75 -29.44 13.86
N ALA A 188 -2.49 -29.88 13.88
CA ALA A 188 -1.80 -30.38 12.69
C ALA A 188 -2.48 -31.66 12.21
N LEU A 189 -2.90 -31.68 10.94
CA LEU A 189 -3.53 -32.84 10.31
C LEU A 189 -2.49 -33.84 9.77
N ALA A 190 -1.38 -33.32 9.26
CA ALA A 190 -0.29 -34.13 8.71
C ALA A 190 1.03 -33.34 8.68
N SER A 191 2.16 -34.02 8.48
CA SER A 191 3.45 -33.39 8.19
C SER A 191 3.59 -33.19 6.67
N CYS A 192 3.99 -32.00 6.22
CA CYS A 192 4.23 -31.72 4.80
C CYS A 192 5.73 -31.66 4.48
N PRO A 193 6.20 -32.27 3.38
CA PRO A 193 7.61 -32.27 3.02
C PRO A 193 8.03 -30.92 2.41
N GLY A 194 8.95 -30.22 3.10
CA GLY A 194 9.91 -29.30 2.48
C GLY A 194 9.37 -28.15 1.62
N GLY A 195 8.22 -27.57 1.98
CA GLY A 195 7.75 -26.32 1.36
C GLY A 195 7.07 -26.47 -0.01
N GLN A 196 6.59 -27.67 -0.37
CA GLN A 196 5.78 -27.90 -1.56
C GLN A 196 4.30 -28.13 -1.17
N PRO A 197 3.30 -27.69 -1.97
CA PRO A 197 1.88 -27.82 -1.64
C PRO A 197 1.40 -29.26 -1.85
N ASP A 198 1.72 -30.15 -0.91
CA ASP A 198 1.11 -31.48 -0.80
C ASP A 198 -0.04 -31.52 0.23
N CYS A 199 -0.45 -30.37 0.76
CA CYS A 199 -1.63 -30.30 1.63
C CYS A 199 -2.92 -30.35 0.79
N GLY A 200 -4.01 -30.79 1.41
CA GLY A 200 -5.33 -30.85 0.75
C GLY A 200 -5.83 -29.50 0.21
N PRO A 201 -6.90 -29.48 -0.59
CA PRO A 201 -7.41 -28.28 -1.24
C PRO A 201 -7.82 -27.17 -0.26
N ASP A 202 -8.13 -27.53 0.99
CA ASP A 202 -8.56 -26.63 2.06
C ASP A 202 -7.53 -26.57 3.21
N GLU A 203 -6.25 -26.82 2.91
CA GLU A 203 -5.19 -26.90 3.92
C GLU A 203 -3.97 -26.04 3.55
N VAL A 204 -3.26 -25.56 4.57
CA VAL A 204 -2.03 -24.78 4.41
C VAL A 204 -0.88 -25.44 5.16
N CYS A 205 0.30 -25.49 4.52
CA CYS A 205 1.54 -25.94 5.13
C CYS A 205 2.20 -24.79 5.90
N VAL A 206 2.28 -24.87 7.23
CA VAL A 206 2.86 -23.84 8.11
C VAL A 206 4.14 -24.37 8.77
N SER A 207 5.14 -23.49 8.92
CA SER A 207 6.39 -23.80 9.61
C SER A 207 6.30 -23.45 11.10
N GLU A 208 6.57 -24.43 11.97
CA GLU A 208 6.53 -24.31 13.44
C GLU A 208 7.89 -23.90 14.06
N GLY A 209 8.83 -23.41 13.25
CA GLY A 209 10.08 -22.82 13.76
C GLY A 209 11.21 -23.81 14.12
N SER A 210 11.07 -25.10 13.83
CA SER A 210 12.09 -26.14 14.07
C SER A 210 12.55 -26.86 12.79
N GLY A 211 12.19 -26.34 11.61
CA GLY A 211 12.35 -27.04 10.32
C GLY A 211 11.25 -28.08 10.05
N SER A 212 10.33 -28.27 11.00
CA SER A 212 9.09 -29.04 10.80
C SER A 212 8.02 -28.19 10.13
N PHE A 213 7.30 -28.83 9.22
CA PHE A 213 6.17 -28.24 8.51
C PHE A 213 4.93 -29.13 8.66
N HIS A 214 3.79 -28.52 8.96
CA HIS A 214 2.54 -29.22 9.20
C HIS A 214 1.40 -28.65 8.36
N CYS A 215 0.54 -29.52 7.84
CA CYS A 215 -0.69 -29.15 7.18
C CYS A 215 -1.74 -28.84 8.25
N TYR A 216 -2.43 -27.73 8.06
CA TYR A 216 -3.52 -27.31 8.91
C TYR A 216 -4.73 -26.94 8.06
N ALA A 217 -5.92 -27.27 8.55
CA ALA A 217 -7.17 -26.89 7.90
C ALA A 217 -7.36 -25.37 7.88
N LEU A 218 -7.86 -24.88 6.75
CA LEU A 218 -8.36 -23.53 6.60
C LEU A 218 -9.83 -23.50 7.03
N CYS A 219 -10.14 -22.60 7.97
CA CYS A 219 -11.51 -22.22 8.25
C CYS A 219 -11.91 -21.15 7.22
N PHE A 220 -12.99 -21.37 6.48
CA PHE A 220 -13.57 -20.38 5.56
C PHE A 220 -14.77 -19.70 6.21
#